data_AF-A0A3M1ILG5-F1
#
_entry.id   AF-A0A3M1ILG5-F1
#
_cell.length_a   1.000
_cell.length_b   1.000
_cell.length_c   1.000
_cell.angle_alpha   90.00
_cell.angle_beta   90.00
_cell.angle_gamma   90.00
#
_symmetry.space_group_name_H-M   'P 1'
#
loop_
_entity.id
_entity.type
_entity.pdbx_description
1 polymer ?
#
loop_
_entity_poly.entity_id
_entity_poly.type
_entity_poly.pdbx_seq_one_letter_code
_entity_poly.pdbx_strand_id
1 'polypeptide(L)'
;MSPSEQTLRRVFPDLCKHLPLQSYLLTFPRRRFAEGDVLLEDGAFVRYLPLVLEGLVKVYKEDEQANEVLLYYISQGESCIMSAFYCLHQERSNIKAIVEQSAEIILVPAKS
;
A
#
# COMPACT_ATOMS: atom_id res chain seq x y z
N MET A 1 -17.87 14.95 -10.95
CA MET A 1 -16.77 14.20 -10.31
C MET A 1 -17.03 12.72 -10.52
N SER A 2 -16.03 11.97 -10.98
CA SER A 2 -16.17 10.53 -11.20
C SER A 2 -16.37 9.78 -9.87
N PRO A 3 -16.99 8.58 -9.87
CA PRO A 3 -17.12 7.76 -8.65
C PRO A 3 -15.76 7.50 -7.99
N SER A 4 -14.73 7.32 -8.82
CA SER A 4 -13.35 7.13 -8.38
C SER A 4 -12.81 8.33 -7.59
N GLU A 5 -13.02 9.55 -8.07
CA GLU A 5 -12.60 10.77 -7.36
C GLU A 5 -13.24 10.91 -5.97
N GLN A 6 -14.49 10.49 -5.84
CA GLN A 6 -15.22 10.55 -4.57
C GLN A 6 -14.65 9.56 -3.55
N THR A 7 -14.33 8.33 -3.97
CA THR A 7 -13.70 7.34 -3.09
C THR A 7 -12.35 7.82 -2.57
N LEU A 8 -11.48 8.34 -3.45
CA LEU A 8 -10.13 8.76 -3.05
C LEU A 8 -10.18 9.93 -2.06
N ARG A 9 -11.07 10.91 -2.29
CA ARG A 9 -11.28 12.03 -1.36
C ARG A 9 -11.86 11.61 -0.02
N ARG A 10 -12.75 10.63 -0.01
CA ARG A 10 -13.35 10.11 1.23
C ARG A 10 -12.32 9.39 2.08
N VAL A 11 -11.47 8.59 1.42
CA VAL A 11 -10.54 7.68 2.08
C VAL A 11 -9.21 8.37 2.45
N PHE A 12 -8.73 9.30 1.63
CA PHE A 12 -7.50 10.07 1.86
C PHE A 12 -7.76 11.59 1.80
N PRO A 13 -8.52 12.16 2.76
CA PRO A 13 -8.91 13.57 2.72
C PRO A 13 -7.70 14.51 2.78
N ASP A 14 -6.69 14.19 3.59
CA ASP A 14 -5.48 15.01 3.74
C ASP A 14 -4.59 15.00 2.50
N LEU A 15 -4.44 13.84 1.85
CA LEU A 15 -3.69 13.69 0.61
C LEU A 15 -4.34 14.48 -0.54
N CYS A 16 -5.67 14.62 -0.49
CA CYS A 16 -6.45 15.36 -1.48
C CYS A 16 -6.55 16.87 -1.20
N LYS A 17 -6.05 17.39 -0.08
CA LYS A 17 -5.99 18.84 0.17
C LYS A 17 -5.07 19.57 -0.81
N HIS A 18 -4.10 18.84 -1.39
CA HIS A 18 -3.22 19.33 -2.43
C HIS A 18 -3.71 18.84 -3.81
N LEU A 19 -4.35 19.73 -4.57
CA LEU A 19 -4.89 19.46 -5.92
C LEU A 19 -3.91 18.75 -6.89
N PRO A 20 -2.62 19.11 -6.97
CA PRO A 20 -1.68 18.46 -7.88
C PRO A 20 -1.46 16.98 -7.56
N LEU A 21 -1.49 16.60 -6.27
CA LEU A 21 -1.34 15.21 -5.85
C LEU A 21 -2.59 14.40 -6.15
N GLN A 22 -3.78 14.99 -5.96
CA GLN A 22 -5.03 14.30 -6.26
C GLN A 22 -5.10 13.87 -7.73
N SER A 23 -4.83 14.79 -8.66
CA SER A 23 -4.88 14.48 -10.10
C SER A 23 -3.82 13.45 -10.49
N TYR A 24 -2.62 13.52 -9.92
CA TYR A 24 -1.55 12.54 -10.12
C TYR A 24 -1.97 11.13 -9.67
N LEU A 25 -2.52 11.00 -8.46
CA LEU A 25 -2.94 9.69 -7.93
C LEU A 25 -4.05 9.03 -8.76
N LEU A 26 -4.92 9.83 -9.37
CA LEU A 26 -5.99 9.34 -10.25
C LEU A 26 -5.47 8.79 -11.59
N THR A 27 -4.21 9.05 -11.95
CA THR A 27 -3.60 8.47 -13.16
C THR A 27 -3.23 7.00 -12.99
N PHE A 28 -3.09 6.51 -11.75
CA PHE A 28 -2.73 5.12 -11.50
C PHE A 28 -3.95 4.20 -11.48
N PRO A 29 -3.84 3.00 -12.08
CA PRO A 29 -4.94 2.06 -12.09
C PRO A 29 -5.17 1.48 -10.69
N ARG A 30 -6.45 1.32 -10.35
CA ARG A 30 -6.89 0.59 -9.16
C ARG A 30 -6.90 -0.88 -9.48
N ARG A 31 -6.41 -1.69 -8.56
CA ARG A 31 -6.40 -3.15 -8.70
C ARG A 31 -7.12 -3.77 -7.52
N ARG A 32 -7.85 -4.85 -7.82
CA ARG A 32 -8.45 -5.71 -6.79
C ARG A 32 -7.52 -6.88 -6.55
N PHE A 33 -7.35 -7.19 -5.27
CA PHE A 33 -6.57 -8.29 -4.77
C PHE A 33 -7.47 -9.17 -3.88
N ALA A 34 -7.31 -10.47 -4.00
CA ALA A 34 -7.98 -11.44 -3.15
C ALA A 34 -7.23 -11.62 -1.83
N GLU A 35 -7.92 -12.17 -0.83
CA GLU A 35 -7.26 -12.65 0.38
C GLU A 35 -6.15 -13.66 0.03
N GLY A 36 -5.00 -13.50 0.68
CA GLY A 36 -3.79 -14.28 0.41
C GLY A 36 -2.89 -13.73 -0.68
N ASP A 37 -3.32 -12.75 -1.48
CA ASP A 37 -2.45 -12.14 -2.50
C ASP A 37 -1.24 -11.46 -1.84
N VAL A 38 -0.05 -11.74 -2.37
CA VAL A 38 1.20 -11.15 -1.87
C VAL A 38 1.47 -9.83 -2.59
N LEU A 39 1.58 -8.75 -1.83
CA LEU A 39 1.91 -7.41 -2.34
C LEU A 39 3.42 -7.13 -2.29
N LEU A 40 4.11 -7.70 -1.31
CA LEU A 40 5.55 -7.57 -1.13
C LEU A 40 6.11 -8.86 -0.52
N GLU A 41 7.12 -9.41 -1.19
CA GLU A 41 7.89 -10.55 -0.69
C GLU A 41 9.09 -10.07 0.14
N ASP A 42 9.51 -10.93 1.07
CA ASP A 42 10.74 -10.71 1.82
C ASP A 42 11.96 -10.66 0.87
N GLY A 43 12.91 -9.79 1.16
CA GLY A 43 14.10 -9.57 0.34
C GLY A 43 13.85 -8.88 -1.01
N ALA A 44 12.58 -8.57 -1.35
CA ALA A 44 12.23 -7.83 -2.55
C ALA A 44 12.45 -6.32 -2.35
N PHE A 45 12.62 -5.60 -3.46
CA PHE A 45 12.67 -4.15 -3.44
C PHE A 45 11.26 -3.58 -3.36
N VAL A 46 11.05 -2.59 -2.49
CA VAL A 46 9.81 -1.82 -2.46
C VAL A 46 9.77 -0.91 -3.69
N ARG A 47 8.96 -1.28 -4.67
CA ARG A 47 8.80 -0.53 -5.93
C ARG A 47 7.55 0.36 -5.97
N TYR A 48 6.61 0.09 -5.08
CA TYR A 48 5.32 0.75 -5.04
C TYR A 48 4.95 1.14 -3.61
N LEU A 49 4.33 2.30 -3.46
CA LEU A 49 3.59 2.71 -2.28
C LEU A 49 2.12 2.29 -2.46
N PRO A 50 1.62 1.32 -1.67
CA PRO A 50 0.21 0.93 -1.73
C PRO A 50 -0.66 1.96 -1.01
N LEU A 51 -1.75 2.38 -1.67
CA LEU A 51 -2.84 3.14 -1.08
C LEU A 51 -4.09 2.25 -1.02
N VAL A 52 -4.46 1.82 0.17
CA VAL A 52 -5.60 0.92 0.39
C VAL A 52 -6.90 1.73 0.37
N LEU A 53 -7.72 1.51 -0.65
CA LEU A 53 -9.04 2.14 -0.81
C LEU A 53 -10.11 1.37 -0.05
N GLU A 54 -9.96 0.05 0.09
CA GLU A 54 -10.83 -0.87 0.79
C GLU A 54 -10.04 -2.16 1.10
N GLY A 55 -10.43 -2.88 2.15
CA GLY A 55 -9.79 -4.14 2.56
C GLY A 55 -8.72 -3.94 3.64
N LEU A 56 -7.92 -4.99 3.83
CA LEU A 56 -6.91 -5.05 4.89
C LEU A 56 -5.66 -5.77 4.38
N VAL A 57 -4.49 -5.17 4.63
CA VAL A 57 -3.19 -5.77 4.32
C VAL A 57 -2.45 -6.05 5.62
N LYS A 58 -1.98 -7.28 5.82
CA LYS A 58 -1.12 -7.67 6.92
C LYS A 58 0.34 -7.45 6.53
N VAL A 59 1.08 -6.74 7.37
CA VAL A 59 2.53 -6.57 7.24
C VAL A 59 3.23 -7.24 8.42
N TYR A 60 4.13 -8.16 8.12
CA TYR A 60 4.85 -8.95 9.11
C TYR A 60 6.28 -9.19 8.66
N LYS A 61 7.12 -9.67 9.57
CA LYS A 61 8.44 -10.24 9.26
C LYS A 61 8.51 -11.67 9.76
N GLU A 62 9.40 -12.46 9.19
CA GLU A 62 9.74 -13.76 9.74
C GLU A 62 10.96 -13.63 10.67
N ASP A 63 10.94 -14.32 11.80
CA ASP A 63 12.13 -14.47 12.65
C ASP A 63 13.05 -15.59 12.14
N GLU A 64 14.17 -15.83 12.84
CA GLU A 64 15.15 -16.87 12.48
C GLU A 64 14.59 -18.30 12.49
N GLN A 65 13.43 -18.51 13.12
CA GLN A 65 12.72 -19.79 13.21
C GLN A 65 11.52 -19.86 12.26
N ALA A 66 11.38 -18.89 11.34
CA ALA A 66 10.26 -18.73 10.43
C ALA A 66 8.91 -18.48 11.12
N ASN A 67 8.90 -17.96 12.35
CA ASN A 67 7.66 -17.50 12.97
C ASN A 67 7.26 -16.13 12.42
N GLU A 68 5.96 -15.95 12.16
CA GLU A 68 5.41 -14.65 11.78
C GLU A 68 5.42 -13.70 12.98
N VAL A 69 6.15 -12.59 12.86
CA VAL A 69 6.09 -11.45 13.77
C VAL A 69 5.29 -10.35 13.09
N LEU A 70 4.01 -10.23 13.46
CA LEU A 70 3.13 -9.17 13.01
C LEU A 70 3.74 -7.80 13.37
N LEU A 71 3.84 -6.92 12.38
CA LEU A 71 4.28 -5.54 12.60
C LEU A 71 3.08 -4.61 12.71
N TYR A 72 2.20 -4.62 11.71
CA TYR A 72 0.98 -3.82 11.66
C TYR A 72 0.08 -4.26 10.50
N TYR A 73 -1.12 -3.68 10.44
CA TYR A 73 -2.00 -3.76 9.29
C TYR A 73 -2.04 -2.42 8.55
N ILE A 74 -2.26 -2.45 7.24
CA ILE A 74 -2.60 -1.27 6.45
C ILE A 74 -4.09 -1.37 6.14
N SER A 75 -4.88 -0.47 6.71
CA SER A 75 -6.32 -0.42 6.55
C SER A 75 -6.74 0.70 5.58
N GLN A 76 -8.04 0.78 5.29
CA GLN A 76 -8.61 1.82 4.44
C GLN A 76 -8.20 3.22 4.91
N GLY A 77 -7.65 4.03 4.00
CA GLY A 77 -7.26 5.42 4.31
C GLY A 77 -5.87 5.55 4.89
N GLU A 78 -5.16 4.44 5.05
CA GLU A 78 -3.77 4.43 5.46
C GLU A 78 -2.85 4.19 4.26
N SER A 79 -1.74 4.91 4.25
CA SER A 79 -0.59 4.61 3.39
C SER A 79 0.53 4.09 4.29
N CYS A 80 1.14 2.97 3.91
CA CYS A 80 2.20 2.36 4.69
C CYS A 80 3.41 3.32 4.86
N ILE A 81 3.65 3.77 6.10
CA ILE A 81 4.78 4.66 6.45
C ILE A 81 6.12 3.97 6.13
N MET A 82 6.24 2.65 6.34
CA MET A 82 7.47 1.91 6.01
C MET A 82 7.67 1.75 4.50
N SER A 83 6.61 1.66 3.70
CA SER A 83 6.76 1.62 2.24
C SER A 83 7.32 2.94 1.73
N ALA A 84 6.89 4.07 2.28
CA ALA A 84 7.48 5.38 2.00
C ALA A 84 8.97 5.43 2.40
N PHE A 85 9.33 4.88 3.57
CA PHE A 85 10.73 4.80 4.03
C PHE A 85 11.61 3.94 3.11
N TYR A 86 11.20 2.72 2.77
CA TYR A 86 11.96 1.86 1.86
C TYR A 86 12.07 2.42 0.44
N CYS A 87 11.01 3.08 -0.06
CA CYS A 87 11.08 3.78 -1.35
C CYS A 87 12.18 4.84 -1.39
N LEU A 88 12.38 5.57 -0.28
CA LEU A 88 13.39 6.61 -0.16
C LEU A 88 14.82 6.05 -0.03
N HIS A 89 14.98 4.93 0.68
CA HIS A 89 16.30 4.36 0.98
C HIS A 89 16.77 3.28 -0.01
N GLN A 90 15.91 2.81 -0.92
CA GLN A 90 16.22 1.78 -1.92
C GLN A 90 16.79 0.48 -1.35
N GLU A 91 16.42 0.14 -0.12
CA GLU A 91 16.88 -1.08 0.54
C GLU A 91 15.97 -2.27 0.19
N ARG A 92 16.52 -3.48 0.30
CA ARG A 92 15.71 -4.69 0.29
C ARG A 92 14.82 -4.70 1.51
N SER A 93 13.56 -5.04 1.31
CA SER A 93 12.62 -5.23 2.40
C SER A 93 13.01 -6.44 3.23
N ASN A 94 12.86 -6.35 4.55
CA ASN A 94 12.89 -7.50 5.46
C ASN A 94 11.48 -7.83 6.00
N ILE A 95 10.44 -7.38 5.28
CA ILE A 95 9.03 -7.52 5.64
C ILE A 95 8.26 -8.13 4.47
N LYS A 96 7.21 -8.88 4.78
CA LYS A 96 6.20 -9.36 3.86
C LYS A 96 4.92 -8.55 4.01
N ALA A 97 4.23 -8.33 2.91
CA ALA A 97 2.89 -7.74 2.90
C ALA A 97 1.93 -8.63 2.13
N ILE A 98 0.89 -9.11 2.80
CA ILE A 98 -0.16 -9.96 2.22
C ILE A 98 -1.53 -9.34 2.42
N VAL A 99 -2.45 -9.60 1.50
CA VAL A 99 -3.83 -9.18 1.63
C VAL A 99 -4.53 -10.11 2.63
N GLU A 100 -4.91 -9.57 3.78
CA GLU A 100 -5.61 -10.30 4.84
C GLU A 100 -7.13 -10.34 4.58
N GLN A 101 -7.65 -9.31 3.91
CA GLN A 101 -9.04 -9.23 3.45
C GLN A 101 -9.05 -8.61 2.06
N SER A 102 -9.85 -9.18 1.14
CA SER A 102 -9.96 -8.71 -0.25
C SER A 102 -9.93 -7.19 -0.34
N ALA A 103 -9.00 -6.66 -1.14
CA ALA A 103 -8.62 -5.25 -1.09
C ALA A 103 -8.67 -4.58 -2.46
N GLU A 104 -9.05 -3.31 -2.49
CA GLU A 104 -8.89 -2.43 -3.64
C GLU A 104 -7.75 -1.45 -3.36
N ILE A 105 -6.69 -1.50 -4.16
CA ILE A 105 -5.43 -0.80 -3.88
C ILE A 105 -4.97 -0.02 -5.11
N ILE A 106 -4.48 1.20 -4.90
CA ILE A 106 -3.68 1.94 -5.90
C ILE A 106 -2.20 1.70 -5.59
N LEU A 107 -1.45 1.22 -6.57
CA LEU A 107 -0.01 1.03 -6.46
C LEU A 107 0.70 2.22 -7.11
N VAL A 108 1.25 3.11 -6.28
CA VAL A 108 1.98 4.30 -6.75
C VAL A 108 3.46 3.95 -6.87
N PRO A 109 4.08 4.02 -8.06
CA PRO A 109 5.49 3.68 -8.23
C PRO A 109 6.40 4.66 -7.46
N ALA A 110 7.45 4.12 -6.84
CA ALA A 110 8.44 4.89 -6.06
C ALA A 110 9.32 5.82 -6.91
N LYS A 111 9.47 5.49 -8.19
CA LYS A 111 10.17 6.30 -9.20
C LYS A 111 9.32 6.35 -10.46
N SER A 112 9.10 7.55 -10.97
CA SER A 112 8.49 7.84 -12.27
C SER A 112 9.54 8.39 -13.23
#